data_AF-A0A0N0YLD7-F1
#
_entry.id   AF-A0A0N0YLD7-F1
#
_cell.length_a   1.000
_cell.length_b   1.000
_cell.length_c   1.000
_cell.angle_alpha   90.00
_cell.angle_beta   90.00
_cell.angle_gamma   90.00
#
_symmetry.space_group_name_H-M   'P 1'
#
loop_
_entity.id
_entity.type
_entity.pdbx_description
1 polymer ?
#
loop_
_entity_poly.entity_id
_entity_poly.type
_entity_poly.pdbx_seq_one_letter_code
_entity_poly.pdbx_strand_id
1 'polypeptide(L)'
;MPSARTDLDIFAASLADRLPGAWTSEYHRHLTYPDQFPVAEQIWDAGHVSYIATEFVLGHDAVLHGPDQQHLYLADRPRYPHQFVVAPLEPDDAAIKPHHFDGIDEPNGIVVPNDPARGAALIARRVLPRYEQARQAVRRNAAEQPEPPHRQAPPQVARVVTLTWYDDGALGTPYARVPEEARMTLYAHGFQYHPHQAAFLLPAAYGEDGRARRIQAVALRLAEKGIGVNLRHAAPTTTTVPPAAPPTAARGTVR
;
A
#
# COMPACT_ATOMS: atom_id res chain seq x y z
N MET A 1 13.28 -23.42 40.62
CA MET A 1 13.36 -24.18 39.35
C MET A 1 12.68 -23.35 38.28
N PRO A 2 13.33 -22.99 37.16
CA PRO A 2 12.60 -22.38 36.05
C PRO A 2 11.61 -23.41 35.51
N SER A 3 10.32 -23.06 35.46
CA SER A 3 9.28 -23.95 34.92
C SER A 3 9.63 -24.31 33.47
N ALA A 4 9.50 -25.59 33.13
CA ALA A 4 9.66 -26.04 31.75
C ALA A 4 8.72 -25.24 30.83
N ARG A 5 9.21 -24.88 29.65
CA ARG A 5 8.41 -24.21 28.62
C ARG A 5 7.26 -25.13 28.22
N THR A 6 6.04 -24.60 28.23
CA THR A 6 4.87 -25.32 27.69
C THR A 6 4.89 -25.17 26.18
N ASP A 7 4.65 -26.26 25.46
CA ASP A 7 4.52 -26.21 24.00
C ASP A 7 3.36 -25.28 23.60
N LEU A 8 3.52 -24.57 22.48
CA LEU A 8 2.60 -23.52 22.05
C LEU A 8 1.17 -24.05 21.86
N ASP A 9 1.02 -25.28 21.36
CA ASP A 9 -0.27 -25.97 21.17
C ASP A 9 -1.00 -26.19 22.50
N ILE A 10 -0.31 -26.73 23.51
CA ILE A 10 -0.85 -26.99 24.85
C ILE A 10 -1.17 -25.66 25.54
N PHE A 11 -0.30 -24.67 25.38
CA PHE A 11 -0.50 -23.33 25.93
C PHE A 11 -1.73 -22.65 25.30
N ALA A 12 -1.90 -22.73 23.98
CA ALA A 12 -3.04 -22.18 23.24
C ALA A 12 -4.36 -22.83 23.68
N ALA A 13 -4.41 -24.16 23.73
CA ALA A 13 -5.60 -24.89 24.20
C ALA A 13 -5.93 -24.52 25.65
N SER A 14 -4.92 -24.45 26.51
CA SER A 14 -5.11 -24.03 27.92
C SER A 14 -5.58 -22.58 28.06
N LEU A 15 -5.17 -21.68 27.16
CA LEU A 15 -5.68 -20.32 27.11
C LEU A 15 -7.15 -20.30 26.70
N ALA A 16 -7.51 -21.02 25.63
CA ALA A 16 -8.88 -21.10 25.13
C ALA A 16 -9.86 -21.54 26.23
N ASP A 17 -9.53 -22.58 26.99
CA ASP A 17 -10.35 -23.08 28.10
C ASP A 17 -10.61 -22.05 29.23
N ARG A 18 -9.78 -21.00 29.32
CA ARG A 18 -9.77 -20.03 30.42
C ARG A 18 -10.24 -18.64 30.00
N LEU A 19 -10.33 -18.36 28.71
CA LEU A 19 -10.84 -17.10 28.21
C LEU A 19 -12.36 -17.01 28.42
N PRO A 20 -12.90 -15.79 28.63
CA PRO A 20 -14.34 -15.63 28.79
C PRO A 20 -15.08 -15.93 27.48
N GLY A 21 -16.09 -16.80 27.56
CA GLY A 21 -16.86 -17.26 26.40
C GLY A 21 -16.40 -18.62 25.89
N ALA A 22 -16.93 -19.03 24.73
CA ALA A 22 -16.51 -20.26 24.07
C ALA A 22 -15.33 -19.95 23.14
N TRP A 23 -14.13 -20.36 23.55
CA TRP A 23 -12.92 -20.25 22.74
C TRP A 23 -12.40 -21.64 22.36
N THR A 24 -11.85 -21.75 21.16
CA THR A 24 -11.08 -22.91 20.70
C THR A 24 -9.73 -22.44 20.19
N SER A 25 -8.79 -23.36 20.01
CA SER A 25 -7.45 -23.08 19.49
C SER A 25 -7.18 -23.92 18.25
N GLU A 26 -6.57 -23.31 17.26
CA GLU A 26 -6.03 -23.97 16.08
C GLU A 26 -4.52 -23.73 16.03
N TYR A 27 -3.74 -24.79 15.84
CA TYR A 27 -2.29 -24.73 15.83
C TYR A 27 -1.77 -24.92 14.41
N HIS A 28 -0.86 -24.05 14.00
CA HIS A 28 -0.22 -24.12 12.69
C HIS A 28 1.27 -24.32 12.84
N ARG A 29 1.82 -25.23 12.03
CA ARG A 29 3.27 -25.41 11.90
C ARG A 29 3.71 -24.91 10.53
N HIS A 30 4.73 -24.07 10.51
CA HIS A 30 5.31 -23.54 9.28
C HIS A 30 6.39 -24.50 8.78
N LEU A 31 6.22 -25.02 7.57
CA LEU A 31 7.21 -25.88 6.93
C LEU A 31 8.25 -25.03 6.18
N THR A 32 7.82 -23.86 5.72
CA THR A 32 8.64 -22.87 5.03
C THR A 32 8.36 -21.47 5.58
N TYR A 33 9.30 -20.55 5.40
CA TYR A 33 9.15 -19.16 5.86
C TYR A 33 7.89 -18.46 5.32
N PRO A 34 7.51 -18.62 4.03
CA PRO A 34 6.28 -18.02 3.52
C PRO A 34 4.99 -18.48 4.22
N ASP A 35 4.99 -19.64 4.87
CA ASP A 35 3.80 -20.21 5.50
C ASP A 35 3.30 -19.38 6.70
N GLN A 36 4.14 -18.48 7.25
CA GLN A 36 3.75 -17.64 8.40
C GLN A 36 2.91 -16.41 8.01
N PHE A 37 3.01 -15.95 6.77
CA PHE A 37 2.41 -14.68 6.36
C PHE A 37 0.88 -14.66 6.27
N PRO A 38 0.19 -15.74 5.82
CA PRO A 38 -1.27 -15.71 5.70
C PRO A 38 -2.00 -15.29 6.98
N VAL A 39 -1.50 -15.70 8.14
CA VAL A 39 -2.07 -15.31 9.44
C VAL A 39 -1.45 -13.99 9.94
N ALA A 40 -0.14 -13.82 9.78
CA ALA A 40 0.55 -12.62 10.25
C ALA A 40 0.07 -11.32 9.57
N GLU A 41 -0.30 -11.38 8.29
CA GLU A 41 -0.85 -10.24 7.53
C GLU A 41 -2.25 -9.83 8.01
N GLN A 42 -2.94 -10.69 8.74
CA GLN A 42 -4.26 -10.40 9.32
C GLN A 42 -4.16 -9.79 10.74
N ILE A 43 -2.95 -9.63 11.29
CA ILE A 43 -2.77 -9.07 12.62
C ILE A 43 -3.23 -7.60 12.62
N TRP A 44 -4.26 -7.30 13.40
CA TRP A 44 -4.82 -5.96 13.58
C TRP A 44 -4.03 -5.14 14.62
N ASP A 45 -2.70 -5.26 14.56
CA ASP A 45 -1.73 -4.55 15.39
C ASP A 45 -0.61 -4.08 14.47
N ALA A 46 -0.38 -2.78 14.35
CA ALA A 46 0.82 -2.21 13.72
C ALA A 46 2.01 -2.15 14.71
N GLY A 47 1.81 -2.65 15.93
CA GLY A 47 2.77 -2.64 17.00
C GLY A 47 3.73 -3.83 17.05
N HIS A 48 4.12 -4.19 18.26
CA HIS A 48 5.24 -5.09 18.51
C HIS A 48 4.97 -6.54 18.11
N VAL A 49 3.71 -6.98 18.03
CA VAL A 49 3.40 -8.37 17.67
C VAL A 49 3.50 -8.56 16.16
N SER A 50 3.00 -7.62 15.36
CA SER A 50 3.18 -7.63 13.91
C SER A 50 4.66 -7.56 13.52
N TYR A 51 5.46 -6.70 14.17
CA TYR A 51 6.91 -6.69 13.99
C TYR A 51 7.55 -8.06 14.28
N ILE A 52 7.13 -8.76 15.33
CA ILE A 52 7.66 -10.09 15.66
C ILE A 52 7.30 -11.10 14.58
N ALA A 53 6.05 -11.09 14.11
CA ALA A 53 5.54 -12.03 13.11
C ALA A 53 6.14 -11.83 11.71
N THR A 54 6.56 -10.60 11.38
CA THR A 54 7.14 -10.28 10.06
C THR A 54 8.67 -10.36 10.02
N GLU A 55 9.37 -10.00 11.10
CA GLU A 55 10.84 -9.92 11.10
C GLU A 55 11.53 -11.20 11.54
N PHE A 56 10.86 -12.04 12.32
CA PHE A 56 11.43 -13.30 12.78
C PHE A 56 10.85 -14.47 11.98
N VAL A 57 11.68 -15.48 11.75
CA VAL A 57 11.25 -16.77 11.21
C VAL A 57 10.59 -17.54 12.36
N LEU A 58 9.26 -17.53 12.40
CA LEU A 58 8.49 -18.29 13.37
C LEU A 58 8.19 -19.67 12.77
N GLY A 59 8.52 -20.74 13.49
CA GLY A 59 8.30 -22.11 13.00
C GLY A 59 6.84 -22.61 13.15
N HIS A 60 6.01 -21.83 13.81
CA HIS A 60 4.63 -22.16 14.19
C HIS A 60 3.94 -20.96 14.82
N ASP A 61 2.61 -20.99 14.78
CA ASP A 61 1.72 -20.11 15.51
C ASP A 61 0.45 -20.86 15.95
N ALA A 62 -0.42 -20.16 16.68
CA ALA A 62 -1.76 -20.63 16.94
C ALA A 62 -2.76 -19.47 16.80
N VAL A 63 -3.97 -19.81 16.37
CA VAL A 63 -5.10 -18.89 16.32
C VAL A 63 -6.13 -19.34 17.35
N LEU A 64 -6.51 -18.44 18.25
CA LEU A 64 -7.63 -18.65 19.16
C LEU A 64 -8.90 -18.12 18.50
N HIS A 65 -9.90 -18.97 18.36
CA HIS A 65 -11.20 -18.66 17.79
C HIS A 65 -12.20 -18.47 18.92
N GLY A 66 -12.75 -17.28 19.05
CA GLY A 66 -13.62 -16.86 20.14
C GLY A 66 -15.05 -16.59 19.69
N PRO A 67 -15.91 -16.14 20.63
CA PRO A 67 -17.30 -15.77 20.32
C PRO A 67 -17.37 -14.62 19.32
N ASP A 68 -18.49 -14.51 18.61
CA ASP A 68 -18.77 -13.45 17.65
C ASP A 68 -17.69 -13.29 16.57
N GLN A 69 -17.02 -14.37 16.14
CA GLN A 69 -15.90 -14.33 15.19
C GLN A 69 -14.73 -13.45 15.69
N GLN A 70 -14.43 -13.51 16.99
CA GLN A 70 -13.20 -12.94 17.53
C GLN A 70 -12.04 -13.89 17.25
N HIS A 71 -10.92 -13.36 16.77
CA HIS A 71 -9.73 -14.17 16.53
C HIS A 71 -8.52 -13.51 17.18
N LEU A 72 -7.70 -14.32 17.86
CA LEU A 72 -6.44 -13.87 18.45
C LEU A 72 -5.30 -14.69 17.88
N TYR A 73 -4.31 -14.00 17.32
CA TYR A 73 -3.01 -14.56 17.01
C TYR A 73 -2.22 -14.83 18.28
N LEU A 74 -1.52 -15.96 18.32
CA LEU A 74 -0.63 -16.36 19.39
C LEU A 74 0.64 -16.96 18.81
N ALA A 75 1.79 -16.44 19.23
CA ALA A 75 3.08 -16.99 18.84
C ALA A 75 4.09 -16.91 19.97
N ASP A 76 5.18 -17.65 19.80
CA ASP A 76 6.34 -17.53 20.66
C ASP A 76 7.00 -16.16 20.58
N ARG A 77 7.52 -15.67 21.71
CA ARG A 77 8.32 -14.45 21.71
C ARG A 77 9.80 -14.79 21.43
N PRO A 78 10.39 -14.34 20.31
CA PRO A 78 11.80 -14.58 20.02
C PRO A 78 12.70 -14.05 21.13
N ARG A 79 13.72 -14.82 21.50
CA ARG A 79 14.69 -14.52 22.59
C ARG A 79 14.12 -14.53 24.01
N TYR A 80 12.83 -14.83 24.21
CA TYR A 80 12.19 -14.90 25.52
C TYR A 80 11.36 -16.21 25.65
N PRO A 81 12.01 -17.36 25.89
CA PRO A 81 11.40 -18.70 25.77
C PRO A 81 10.29 -19.04 26.78
N HIS A 82 9.97 -18.12 27.70
CA HIS A 82 8.89 -18.28 28.68
C HIS A 82 7.80 -17.21 28.52
N GLN A 83 7.72 -16.61 27.34
CA GLN A 83 6.76 -15.58 27.00
C GLN A 83 6.19 -15.85 25.62
N PHE A 84 4.93 -15.49 25.46
CA PHE A 84 4.22 -15.53 24.20
C PHE A 84 3.73 -14.13 23.85
N VAL A 85 3.49 -13.90 22.58
CA VAL A 85 2.86 -12.68 22.08
C VAL A 85 1.45 -13.01 21.62
N VAL A 86 0.52 -12.12 21.93
CA VAL A 86 -0.89 -12.24 21.57
C VAL A 86 -1.33 -10.95 20.89
N ALA A 87 -1.99 -11.03 19.75
CA ALA A 87 -2.61 -9.88 19.11
C ALA A 87 -3.97 -10.23 18.51
N PRO A 88 -4.91 -9.27 18.47
CA PRO A 88 -6.14 -9.45 17.71
C PRO A 88 -5.89 -9.58 16.22
N LEU A 89 -6.65 -10.44 15.56
CA LEU A 89 -6.73 -10.46 14.10
C LEU A 89 -7.87 -9.55 13.62
N GLU A 90 -7.73 -9.05 12.40
CA GLU A 90 -8.77 -8.33 11.70
C GLU A 90 -10.03 -9.21 11.59
N PRO A 91 -11.23 -8.64 11.71
CA PRO A 91 -12.47 -9.37 11.55
C PRO A 91 -12.61 -9.85 10.10
N ASP A 92 -12.75 -11.16 9.92
CA ASP A 92 -13.03 -11.79 8.64
C ASP A 92 -14.53 -11.69 8.32
N ASP A 93 -14.97 -10.51 7.87
CA ASP A 93 -16.35 -10.24 7.43
C ASP A 93 -16.32 -9.61 6.04
N ALA A 94 -16.97 -10.26 5.08
CA ALA A 94 -17.04 -9.83 3.68
C ALA A 94 -17.70 -8.45 3.49
N ALA A 95 -18.49 -7.97 4.46
CA ALA A 95 -19.06 -6.63 4.42
C ALA A 95 -18.05 -5.53 4.82
N ILE A 96 -16.97 -5.90 5.52
CA ILE A 96 -15.91 -5.00 5.95
C ILE A 96 -14.91 -4.80 4.81
N LYS A 97 -14.62 -3.55 4.49
CA LYS A 97 -13.66 -3.12 3.46
C LYS A 97 -12.48 -2.41 4.14
N PRO A 98 -11.30 -2.33 3.49
CA PRO A 98 -10.11 -1.74 4.09
C PRO A 98 -10.30 -0.31 4.65
N HIS A 99 -11.11 0.53 3.99
CA HIS A 99 -11.36 1.91 4.45
C HIS A 99 -12.21 1.99 5.73
N HIS A 100 -12.86 0.91 6.16
CA HIS A 100 -13.61 0.91 7.42
C HIS A 100 -12.70 0.89 8.65
N PHE A 101 -11.43 0.53 8.49
CA PHE A 101 -10.42 0.57 9.54
C PHE A 101 -9.81 1.97 9.73
N ASP A 102 -10.02 2.89 8.78
CA ASP A 102 -9.45 4.23 8.82
C ASP A 102 -9.93 5.00 10.07
N GLY A 103 -8.97 5.53 10.83
CA GLY A 103 -9.23 6.35 12.02
C GLY A 103 -9.68 5.55 13.26
N ILE A 104 -9.56 4.22 13.24
CA ILE A 104 -9.84 3.38 14.40
C ILE A 104 -8.55 3.13 15.19
N ASP A 105 -8.62 3.37 16.49
CA ASP A 105 -7.54 3.01 17.41
C ASP A 105 -7.37 1.48 17.44
N GLU A 106 -6.21 1.00 17.00
CA GLU A 106 -5.91 -0.42 16.98
C GLU A 106 -5.90 -1.02 18.40
N PRO A 107 -6.42 -2.23 18.59
CA PRO A 107 -6.55 -2.81 19.92
C PRO A 107 -5.21 -3.17 20.58
N ASN A 108 -4.13 -3.22 19.79
CA ASN A 108 -2.74 -3.52 20.14
C ASN A 108 -2.53 -4.92 20.77
N GLY A 109 -1.45 -5.58 20.37
CA GLY A 109 -1.03 -6.84 20.99
C GLY A 109 -0.46 -6.67 22.41
N ILE A 110 -0.27 -7.78 23.12
CA ILE A 110 0.42 -7.84 24.41
C ILE A 110 1.36 -9.03 24.49
N VAL A 111 2.33 -8.94 25.40
CA VAL A 111 3.14 -10.08 25.84
C VAL A 111 2.48 -10.75 27.03
N VAL A 112 2.37 -12.08 27.01
CA VAL A 112 1.86 -12.90 28.10
C VAL A 112 2.95 -13.85 28.63
N PRO A 113 2.94 -14.16 29.95
CA PRO A 113 3.87 -15.15 30.51
C PRO A 113 3.46 -16.58 30.13
N ASN A 114 4.38 -17.52 30.26
CA ASN A 114 4.14 -18.97 30.18
C ASN A 114 3.36 -19.51 31.41
N ASP A 115 2.19 -18.93 31.65
CA ASP A 115 1.19 -19.34 32.63
C ASP A 115 -0.19 -19.05 32.01
N PRO A 116 -0.92 -20.09 31.54
CA PRO A 116 -2.20 -19.89 30.85
C PRO A 116 -3.24 -19.15 31.69
N ALA A 117 -3.28 -19.35 33.02
CA ALA A 117 -4.25 -18.67 33.87
C ALA A 117 -3.96 -17.17 33.93
N ARG A 118 -2.68 -16.81 34.11
CA ARG A 118 -2.26 -15.41 34.11
C ARG A 118 -2.36 -14.78 32.73
N GLY A 119 -2.04 -15.52 31.67
CA GLY A 119 -2.19 -15.10 30.28
C GLY A 119 -3.65 -14.78 29.94
N ALA A 120 -4.57 -15.70 30.21
CA ALA A 120 -6.00 -15.51 29.97
C ALA A 120 -6.55 -14.29 30.74
N ALA A 121 -6.15 -14.12 32.01
CA ALA A 121 -6.55 -12.95 32.80
C ALA A 121 -6.03 -11.63 32.22
N LEU A 122 -4.82 -11.60 31.64
CA LEU A 122 -4.27 -10.41 30.98
C LEU A 122 -5.00 -10.12 29.66
N ILE A 123 -5.25 -11.13 28.84
CA ILE A 123 -5.97 -11.00 27.57
C ILE A 123 -7.39 -10.47 27.83
N ALA A 124 -8.12 -11.10 28.76
CA ALA A 124 -9.48 -10.71 29.11
C ALA A 124 -9.59 -9.27 29.65
N ARG A 125 -8.57 -8.78 30.35
CA ARG A 125 -8.58 -7.44 30.95
C ARG A 125 -8.05 -6.34 30.04
N ARG A 126 -7.12 -6.66 29.12
CA ARG A 126 -6.37 -5.66 28.36
C ARG A 126 -6.61 -5.70 26.86
N VAL A 127 -6.84 -6.89 26.30
CA VAL A 127 -6.99 -7.08 24.85
C VAL A 127 -8.47 -7.09 24.48
N LEU A 128 -9.27 -7.98 25.09
CA LEU A 128 -10.66 -8.17 24.68
C LEU A 128 -11.52 -6.90 24.72
N PRO A 129 -11.44 -6.03 25.76
CA PRO A 129 -12.26 -4.82 25.78
C PRO A 129 -11.93 -3.84 24.65
N ARG A 130 -10.63 -3.71 24.31
CA ARG A 130 -10.18 -2.83 23.21
C ARG A 130 -10.52 -3.43 21.86
N TYR A 131 -10.35 -4.73 21.73
CA TYR A 131 -10.70 -5.46 20.51
C TYR A 131 -12.18 -5.36 20.21
N GLU A 132 -13.04 -5.55 21.21
CA GLU A 132 -14.48 -5.38 21.05
C GLU A 132 -14.85 -3.94 20.66
N GLN A 133 -14.25 -2.93 21.29
CA GLN A 133 -14.47 -1.53 20.93
C GLN A 133 -14.05 -1.22 19.48
N ALA A 134 -12.88 -1.71 19.05
CA ALA A 134 -12.39 -1.54 17.69
C ALA A 134 -13.32 -2.22 16.67
N ARG A 135 -13.75 -3.46 16.94
CA ARG A 135 -14.71 -4.19 16.09
C ARG A 135 -16.05 -3.48 15.97
N GLN A 136 -16.57 -2.95 17.07
CA GLN A 136 -17.79 -2.15 17.05
C GLN A 136 -17.61 -0.87 16.24
N ALA A 137 -16.45 -0.21 16.32
CA ALA A 137 -16.14 0.96 15.51
C ALA A 137 -16.07 0.62 14.01
N VAL A 138 -15.42 -0.48 13.62
CA VAL A 138 -15.37 -0.94 12.22
C VAL A 138 -16.78 -1.23 11.71
N ARG A 139 -17.59 -1.95 12.49
CA ARG A 139 -18.99 -2.25 12.12
C ARG A 139 -19.83 -0.98 11.94
N ARG A 140 -19.62 0.05 12.77
CA ARG A 140 -20.27 1.36 12.58
C ARG A 140 -19.82 2.03 11.30
N ASN A 141 -18.50 2.08 11.03
CA ASN A 141 -17.96 2.64 9.80
C ASN A 141 -18.52 1.91 8.56
N ALA A 142 -18.65 0.59 8.63
CA ALA A 142 -19.25 -0.22 7.57
C ALA A 142 -20.73 0.10 7.32
N ALA A 143 -21.49 0.32 8.39
CA ALA A 143 -22.90 0.69 8.28
C ALA A 143 -23.11 2.14 7.79
N GLU A 144 -22.27 3.08 8.22
CA GLU A 144 -22.39 4.51 7.90
C GLU A 144 -21.78 4.85 6.53
N GLN A 145 -20.71 4.17 6.13
CA GLN A 145 -19.92 4.42 4.92
C GLN A 145 -19.59 3.10 4.18
N PRO A 146 -20.61 2.43 3.61
CA PRO A 146 -20.42 1.10 2.99
C PRO A 146 -19.50 1.12 1.78
N GLU A 147 -19.43 2.25 1.06
CA GLU A 147 -18.53 2.43 -0.07
C GLU A 147 -17.34 3.32 0.30
N PRO A 148 -16.16 3.08 -0.30
CA PRO A 148 -14.99 3.91 -0.03
C PRO A 148 -15.29 5.37 -0.37
N PRO A 149 -14.87 6.33 0.46
CA PRO A 149 -14.95 7.73 0.11
C PRO A 149 -13.99 8.00 -1.07
N HIS A 150 -14.51 7.88 -2.29
CA HIS A 150 -13.73 8.24 -3.47
C HIS A 150 -13.59 9.76 -3.51
N ARG A 151 -12.34 10.22 -3.62
CA ARG A 151 -12.08 11.62 -3.97
C ARG A 151 -12.82 11.91 -5.28
N GLN A 152 -13.71 12.90 -5.25
CA GLN A 152 -14.41 13.34 -6.47
C GLN A 152 -13.36 13.65 -7.55
N ALA A 153 -13.61 13.16 -8.76
CA ALA A 153 -12.74 13.46 -9.88
C ALA A 153 -12.62 14.99 -10.02
N PRO A 154 -11.41 15.54 -10.13
CA PRO A 154 -11.26 16.98 -10.33
C PRO A 154 -11.97 17.37 -11.63
N PRO A 155 -12.52 18.60 -11.73
CA PRO A 155 -13.09 19.11 -12.98
C PRO A 155 -12.07 18.97 -14.11
N GLN A 156 -12.51 18.57 -15.30
CA GLN A 156 -11.61 18.49 -16.45
C GLN A 156 -11.05 19.87 -16.76
N VAL A 157 -9.72 19.97 -16.78
CA VAL A 157 -9.05 21.22 -17.09
C VAL A 157 -9.06 21.39 -18.61
N ALA A 158 -9.77 22.39 -19.12
CA ALA A 158 -9.93 22.62 -20.56
C ALA A 158 -8.60 22.94 -21.28
N ARG A 159 -7.57 23.35 -20.55
CA ARG A 159 -6.28 23.79 -21.06
C ARG A 159 -5.15 23.05 -20.36
N VAL A 160 -4.24 22.48 -21.14
CA VAL A 160 -3.12 21.69 -20.63
C VAL A 160 -1.85 22.06 -21.37
N VAL A 161 -0.76 22.25 -20.62
CA VAL A 161 0.60 22.34 -21.16
C VAL A 161 1.28 20.99 -20.98
N THR A 162 1.72 20.40 -22.09
CA THR A 162 2.43 19.13 -22.06
C THR A 162 3.93 19.37 -22.19
N LEU A 163 4.67 19.08 -21.12
CA LEU A 163 6.13 19.06 -21.10
C LEU A 163 6.61 17.66 -21.51
N THR A 164 7.53 17.61 -22.46
CA THR A 164 8.04 16.41 -23.09
C THR A 164 9.55 16.31 -22.84
N TRP A 165 9.98 15.19 -22.28
CA TRP A 165 11.39 14.80 -22.25
C TRP A 165 11.79 14.28 -23.62
N TYR A 166 12.77 14.91 -24.23
CA TYR A 166 13.37 14.51 -25.51
C TYR A 166 14.56 13.59 -25.29
N ASP A 167 14.94 12.84 -26.34
CA ASP A 167 16.03 11.86 -26.28
C ASP A 167 17.41 12.49 -26.00
N ASP A 168 17.57 13.78 -26.31
CA ASP A 168 18.76 14.57 -25.99
C ASP A 168 18.80 15.03 -24.51
N GLY A 169 17.84 14.60 -23.70
CA GLY A 169 17.71 14.97 -22.30
C GLY A 169 17.14 16.38 -22.09
N ALA A 170 16.76 17.10 -23.15
CA ALA A 170 16.03 18.36 -23.04
C ALA A 170 14.60 18.10 -22.56
N LEU A 171 14.07 19.02 -21.76
CA LEU A 171 12.67 19.01 -21.36
C LEU A 171 12.01 20.26 -21.93
N GLY A 172 10.91 20.10 -22.65
CA GLY A 172 10.27 21.26 -23.25
C GLY A 172 8.88 21.04 -23.77
N THR A 173 8.32 22.07 -24.39
CA THR A 173 6.99 22.03 -24.99
C THR A 173 6.97 22.86 -26.28
N PRO A 174 6.37 22.36 -27.37
CA PRO A 174 6.26 23.13 -28.61
C PRO A 174 5.48 24.43 -28.38
N TYR A 175 6.03 25.56 -28.84
CA TYR A 175 5.49 26.90 -28.59
C TYR A 175 4.03 27.03 -29.06
N ALA A 176 3.70 26.45 -30.22
CA ALA A 176 2.36 26.47 -30.78
C ALA A 176 1.30 25.74 -29.93
N ARG A 177 1.72 24.88 -28.99
CA ARG A 177 0.83 24.14 -28.09
C ARG A 177 0.69 24.80 -26.72
N VAL A 178 1.42 25.88 -26.45
CA VAL A 178 1.37 26.60 -25.18
C VAL A 178 0.32 27.71 -25.24
N PRO A 179 -0.71 27.69 -24.37
CA PRO A 179 -1.64 28.80 -24.21
C PRO A 179 -0.91 30.10 -23.89
N GLU A 180 -1.37 31.23 -24.43
CA GLU A 180 -0.62 32.50 -24.32
C GLU A 180 -0.39 32.92 -22.87
N GLU A 181 -1.41 32.74 -22.02
CA GLU A 181 -1.38 33.06 -20.59
C GLU A 181 -0.42 32.17 -19.76
N ALA A 182 0.05 31.05 -20.33
CA ALA A 182 1.03 30.14 -19.73
C ALA A 182 2.48 30.49 -20.10
N ARG A 183 2.70 31.22 -21.21
CA ARG A 183 4.05 31.53 -21.73
C ARG A 183 4.89 32.30 -20.72
N MET A 184 4.30 33.31 -20.07
CA MET A 184 5.01 34.12 -19.07
C MET A 184 5.40 33.29 -17.84
N THR A 185 4.55 32.34 -17.43
CA THR A 185 4.86 31.42 -16.33
C THR A 185 6.04 30.52 -16.69
N LEU A 186 6.08 29.97 -17.91
CA LEU A 186 7.21 29.16 -18.38
C LEU A 186 8.51 29.98 -18.37
N TYR A 187 8.49 31.20 -18.91
CA TYR A 187 9.64 32.10 -18.90
C TYR A 187 10.15 32.41 -17.49
N ALA A 188 9.25 32.83 -16.59
CA ALA A 188 9.60 33.18 -15.21
C ALA A 188 10.25 32.02 -14.45
N HIS A 189 9.91 30.78 -14.81
CA HIS A 189 10.45 29.58 -14.19
C HIS A 189 11.61 28.93 -14.96
N GLY A 190 12.20 29.65 -15.93
CA GLY A 190 13.48 29.29 -16.53
C GLY A 190 13.37 28.50 -17.84
N PHE A 191 12.17 28.35 -18.40
CA PHE A 191 12.04 27.89 -19.78
C PHE A 191 12.40 29.03 -20.74
N GLN A 192 13.13 28.72 -21.80
CA GLN A 192 13.52 29.68 -22.82
C GLN A 192 12.93 29.25 -24.16
N TYR A 193 12.43 30.21 -24.93
CA TYR A 193 11.99 29.93 -26.29
C TYR A 193 13.20 29.84 -27.21
N HIS A 194 13.32 28.72 -27.93
CA HIS A 194 14.35 28.50 -28.94
C HIS A 194 13.70 28.57 -30.33
N PRO A 195 13.86 29.69 -31.08
CA PRO A 195 13.16 29.88 -32.35
C PRO A 195 13.42 28.79 -33.39
N HIS A 196 14.65 28.27 -33.43
CA HIS A 196 15.06 27.21 -34.36
C HIS A 196 14.42 25.84 -34.05
N GLN A 197 13.91 25.64 -32.84
CA GLN A 197 13.19 24.42 -32.44
C GLN A 197 11.68 24.65 -32.26
N ALA A 198 11.24 25.91 -32.42
CA ALA A 198 9.86 26.35 -32.17
C ALA A 198 9.30 25.83 -30.81
N ALA A 199 10.14 25.79 -29.77
CA ALA A 199 9.81 25.19 -28.48
C ALA A 199 10.32 26.00 -27.29
N PHE A 200 9.60 25.92 -26.17
CA PHE A 200 10.10 26.30 -24.86
C PHE A 200 10.90 25.14 -24.27
N LEU A 201 12.17 25.36 -23.96
CA LEU A 201 13.05 24.34 -23.37
C LEU A 201 13.50 24.77 -21.98
N LEU A 202 13.60 23.80 -21.08
CA LEU A 202 14.22 23.93 -19.77
C LEU A 202 15.67 23.42 -19.86
N PRO A 203 16.67 24.32 -19.74
CA PRO A 203 18.07 23.95 -19.83
C PRO A 203 18.48 22.79 -18.90
N ALA A 204 19.22 21.82 -19.45
CA ALA A 204 19.82 20.73 -18.66
C ALA A 204 20.88 21.24 -17.65
N ALA A 205 21.43 22.44 -17.87
CA ALA A 205 22.39 23.10 -16.99
C ALA A 205 21.87 23.34 -15.56
N TYR A 206 20.56 23.29 -15.33
CA TYR A 206 19.98 23.39 -13.99
C TYR A 206 20.13 22.12 -13.13
N GLY A 207 20.65 21.03 -13.70
CA GLY A 207 20.71 19.74 -13.02
C GLY A 207 19.33 19.11 -12.81
N GLU A 208 19.28 17.90 -12.29
CA GLU A 208 18.01 17.17 -12.09
C GLU A 208 17.13 17.85 -11.04
N ASP A 209 17.67 18.12 -9.85
CA ASP A 209 16.96 18.80 -8.75
C ASP A 209 16.45 20.19 -9.14
N GLY A 210 17.29 20.97 -9.84
CA GLY A 210 16.93 22.31 -10.27
C GLY A 210 15.81 22.30 -11.31
N ARG A 211 15.79 21.30 -12.21
CA ARG A 211 14.68 21.11 -13.15
C ARG A 211 13.41 20.64 -12.44
N ALA A 212 13.51 19.68 -11.52
CA ALA A 212 12.35 19.19 -10.76
C ALA A 212 11.63 20.32 -10.00
N ARG A 213 12.37 21.18 -9.30
CA ARG A 213 11.80 22.35 -8.59
C ARG A 213 11.09 23.33 -9.53
N ARG A 214 11.65 23.54 -10.73
CA ARG A 214 11.06 24.44 -11.73
C ARG A 214 9.80 23.86 -12.35
N ILE A 215 9.78 22.56 -12.63
CA ILE A 215 8.57 21.85 -13.09
C ILE A 215 7.47 21.96 -12.03
N GLN A 216 7.80 21.72 -10.76
CA GLN A 216 6.87 21.87 -9.65
C GLN A 216 6.31 23.31 -9.58
N ALA A 217 7.18 24.31 -9.66
CA ALA A 217 6.77 25.72 -9.62
C ALA A 217 5.85 26.09 -10.80
N VAL A 218 6.18 25.64 -12.02
CA VAL A 218 5.33 25.80 -13.20
C VAL A 218 3.97 25.13 -13.00
N ALA A 219 3.94 23.88 -12.52
CA ALA A 219 2.71 23.15 -12.28
C ALA A 219 1.80 23.88 -11.28
N LEU A 220 2.35 24.37 -10.17
CA LEU A 220 1.59 25.15 -9.18
C LEU A 220 1.04 26.46 -9.77
N ARG A 221 1.89 27.25 -10.47
CA ARG A 221 1.48 28.54 -11.04
C ARG A 221 0.52 28.43 -12.22
N LEU A 222 0.59 27.35 -13.00
CA LEU A 222 -0.37 27.08 -14.06
C LEU A 222 -1.68 26.54 -13.49
N ALA A 223 -1.64 25.72 -12.44
CA ALA A 223 -2.84 25.25 -11.76
C ALA A 223 -3.66 26.40 -11.14
N GLU A 224 -2.99 27.42 -10.57
CA GLU A 224 -3.64 28.67 -10.11
C GLU A 224 -4.43 29.40 -11.22
N LYS A 225 -4.05 29.19 -12.49
CA LYS A 225 -4.70 29.75 -13.66
C LYS A 225 -5.71 28.80 -14.31
N GLY A 226 -5.97 27.64 -13.70
CA GLY A 226 -6.82 26.60 -14.29
C GLY A 226 -6.20 25.95 -15.54
N ILE A 227 -4.87 25.79 -15.56
CA ILE A 227 -4.13 25.12 -16.65
C ILE A 227 -3.41 23.90 -16.08
N GLY A 228 -3.71 22.73 -16.62
CA GLY A 228 -3.06 21.48 -16.24
C GLY A 228 -1.65 21.41 -16.80
N VAL A 229 -0.78 20.65 -16.14
CA VAL A 229 0.55 20.32 -16.66
C VAL A 229 0.67 18.81 -16.78
N ASN A 230 0.95 18.33 -17.98
CA ASN A 230 1.24 16.93 -18.24
C ASN A 230 2.74 16.76 -18.48
N LEU A 231 3.34 15.77 -17.84
CA LEU A 231 4.70 15.34 -18.13
C LEU A 231 4.64 14.07 -18.97
N ARG A 232 5.41 14.01 -20.06
CA ARG A 232 5.57 12.79 -20.86
C ARG A 232 7.00 12.62 -21.33
N HIS A 233 7.37 11.40 -21.66
CA HIS A 233 8.53 11.16 -22.52
C HIS A 233 8.10 11.22 -23.99
N ALA A 234 9.00 11.66 -24.87
CA ALA A 234 8.83 11.44 -26.29
C ALA A 234 8.66 9.93 -26.52
N ALA A 235 7.68 9.55 -27.33
CA ALA A 235 7.59 8.16 -27.75
C ALA A 235 8.88 7.81 -28.52
N PRO A 236 9.50 6.64 -28.29
CA PRO A 236 10.67 6.25 -29.06
C PRO A 236 10.27 6.25 -30.53
N THR A 237 11.04 6.97 -31.36
CA THR A 237 10.83 7.03 -32.80
C THR A 237 11.18 5.66 -33.40
N THR A 238 10.25 4.71 -33.35
CA THR A 238 10.31 3.54 -34.24
C THR A 238 9.98 4.04 -35.63
N THR A 239 11.01 4.29 -36.43
CA THR A 239 10.87 4.42 -37.88
C THR A 239 10.35 3.09 -38.40
N THR A 240 9.03 2.92 -38.46
CA THR A 240 8.40 1.83 -39.22
C THR A 240 8.76 2.04 -40.69
N VAL A 241 9.80 1.35 -41.14
CA VAL A 241 10.08 1.16 -42.56
C VAL A 241 8.85 0.43 -43.14
N PRO A 242 8.17 0.99 -44.16
CA PRO A 242 7.08 0.29 -44.82
C PRO A 242 7.61 -1.04 -45.38
N PRO A 243 6.92 -2.18 -45.20
CA PRO A 243 7.35 -3.42 -45.81
C PRO A 243 7.40 -3.27 -47.33
N ALA A 244 8.50 -3.75 -47.94
CA ALA A 244 8.71 -3.71 -49.37
C ALA A 244 7.53 -4.38 -50.11
N ALA A 245 7.02 -3.72 -51.15
CA ALA A 245 5.97 -4.27 -51.98
C ALA A 245 6.40 -5.62 -52.60
N PRO A 246 5.51 -6.62 -52.65
CA PRO A 246 5.83 -7.92 -53.24
C PRO A 246 6.10 -7.78 -54.74
N PRO A 247 7.02 -8.59 -55.30
CA PRO A 247 7.35 -8.53 -56.73
C PRO A 247 6.16 -8.98 -57.57
N THR A 248 5.83 -8.18 -58.59
CA THR A 248 4.83 -8.46 -59.61
C THR A 248 5.18 -9.76 -60.34
N ALA A 249 4.35 -10.80 -60.19
CA ALA A 249 4.48 -12.03 -60.93
C ALA A 249 4.20 -11.78 -62.42
N ALA A 250 5.21 -12.00 -63.26
CA ALA A 250 5.07 -11.99 -64.70
C ALA A 250 4.16 -13.15 -65.15
N ARG A 251 3.16 -12.80 -65.98
CA ARG A 251 2.25 -13.75 -66.64
C ARG A 251 3.05 -14.67 -67.57
N GLY A 252 3.14 -15.95 -67.21
CA GLY A 252 3.56 -17.02 -68.11
C GLY A 252 2.37 -17.56 -68.89
N THR A 253 2.31 -17.23 -70.19
CA THR A 253 1.46 -17.87 -71.20
C THR A 253 1.83 -19.34 -71.36
N VAL A 254 0.86 -20.24 -71.21
CA VAL A 254 0.95 -21.64 -71.63
C VAL A 254 0.25 -21.79 -72.98
N ARG A 255 0.89 -22.62 -73.79
CA ARG A 255 0.72 -22.90 -75.21
C ARG A 255 -0.61 -23.58 -75.57
#